data_AF-A0A941KVE0-F1
#
_entry.id   AF-A0A941KVE0-F1
#
_cell.length_a   1.000
_cell.length_b   1.000
_cell.length_c   1.000
_cell.angle_alpha   90.00
_cell.angle_beta   90.00
_cell.angle_gamma   90.00
#
_symmetry.space_group_name_H-M   'P 1'
#
loop_
_entity.id
_entity.type
_entity.pdbx_description
1 polymer ?
#
loop_
_entity_poly.entity_id
_entity_poly.type
_entity_poly.pdbx_seq_one_letter_code
_entity_poly.pdbx_strand_id
1 'polypeptide(L)'
;MSFFTRRSLNKLQQAVINADLMLLKKQFNKLDQTLLTGHLFTYKERTCNLPELAIHAGQPLALEHLLKAGCSLEPHQPVPLLYQALQHPQQSLKLMTVLLQAKAPLAYPDNTPQHALFACFRFCPATQLMLHLSRLNEYGANLNQPDTDGNTALLLAMQSEHKPLVQMLINSGAQLQDAIQEGWCSEEIADYARRLTDDIKIRLMMLS
;
A
#
# COMPACT_ATOMS: atom_id res chain seq x y z
N MET A 1 -1.22 15.16 32.62
CA MET A 1 -0.45 13.90 32.46
C MET A 1 0.61 13.82 33.55
N SER A 2 0.81 12.65 34.17
CA SER A 2 1.84 12.50 35.21
C SER A 2 3.24 12.52 34.59
N PHE A 3 4.26 12.92 35.37
CA PHE A 3 5.65 12.93 34.90
C PHE A 3 6.11 11.54 34.42
N PHE A 4 5.63 10.49 35.07
CA PHE A 4 5.92 9.10 34.72
C PHE A 4 5.36 8.70 33.36
N THR A 5 4.12 9.10 33.03
CA THR A 5 3.52 8.78 31.73
C THR A 5 4.22 9.49 30.59
N ARG A 6 4.65 10.75 30.78
CA ARG A 6 5.41 11.50 29.77
C ARG A 6 6.77 10.84 29.46
N ARG A 7 7.47 10.37 30.49
CA ARG A 7 8.77 9.70 30.32
C ARG A 7 8.65 8.34 29.62
N SER A 8 7.62 7.55 29.92
CA SER A 8 7.37 6.28 29.21
C SER A 8 6.95 6.50 27.76
N LEU A 9 6.14 7.53 27.46
CA LEU A 9 5.75 7.87 26.09
C LEU A 9 6.95 8.31 25.25
N ASN A 10 7.87 9.11 25.82
CA ASN A 10 9.12 9.45 25.13
C ASN A 10 9.98 8.21 24.85
N LYS A 11 10.05 7.26 25.79
CA LYS A 11 10.76 6.00 25.59
C LYS A 11 10.10 5.14 24.51
N LEU A 12 8.76 5.11 24.48
CA LEU A 12 8.00 4.40 23.46
C LEU A 12 8.26 4.99 22.08
N GLN A 13 8.23 6.31 21.94
CA GLN A 13 8.55 7.00 20.69
C GLN A 13 9.96 6.61 20.19
N GLN A 14 10.95 6.64 21.07
CA GLN A 14 12.32 6.23 20.73
C GLN A 14 12.41 4.74 20.36
N ALA A 15 11.67 3.87 21.04
CA ALA A 15 11.63 2.45 20.69
C ALA A 15 11.06 2.20 19.29
N VAL A 16 10.00 2.93 18.91
CA VAL A 16 9.44 2.85 17.56
C VAL A 16 10.45 3.34 16.53
N ILE A 17 11.06 4.51 16.75
CA ILE A 17 12.02 5.12 15.81
C ILE A 17 13.25 4.21 15.60
N ASN A 18 13.76 3.61 16.67
CA ASN A 18 14.96 2.76 16.64
C ASN A 18 14.66 1.28 16.35
N ALA A 19 13.39 0.92 16.13
CA ALA A 19 12.90 -0.46 16.04
C ALA A 19 13.36 -1.37 17.21
N ASP A 20 13.45 -0.82 18.42
CA ASP A 20 13.75 -1.59 19.63
C ASP A 20 12.48 -2.29 20.13
N LEU A 21 12.29 -3.52 19.65
CA LEU A 21 11.13 -4.35 19.98
C LEU A 21 11.08 -4.75 21.46
N MET A 22 12.23 -4.87 22.13
CA MET A 22 12.29 -5.23 23.54
C MET A 22 11.80 -4.08 24.39
N LEU A 23 12.25 -2.86 24.10
CA LEU A 23 11.78 -1.67 24.78
C LEU A 23 10.31 -1.40 24.46
N LEU A 24 9.88 -1.57 23.20
CA LEU A 24 8.50 -1.39 22.77
C LEU A 24 7.55 -2.29 23.58
N LYS A 25 7.80 -3.61 23.62
CA LYS A 25 7.00 -4.55 24.42
C LYS A 25 6.98 -4.20 25.90
N LYS A 26 8.12 -3.78 26.45
CA LYS A 26 8.23 -3.36 27.86
C LYS A 26 7.41 -2.11 28.17
N GLN A 27 7.27 -1.16 27.23
CA GLN A 27 6.42 0.01 27.42
C GLN A 27 4.93 -0.32 27.23
N PHE A 28 4.60 -1.21 26.29
CA PHE A 28 3.23 -1.68 26.11
C PHE A 28 2.66 -2.35 27.37
N ASN A 29 3.47 -3.13 28.10
CA ASN A 29 3.05 -3.72 29.37
C ASN A 29 2.84 -2.71 30.51
N LYS A 30 3.29 -1.46 30.34
CA LYS A 30 3.24 -0.41 31.37
C LYS A 30 2.22 0.69 31.09
N LEU A 31 1.76 0.78 29.85
CA LEU A 31 0.89 1.85 29.37
C LEU A 31 -0.48 1.28 29.06
N ASP A 32 -1.52 1.95 29.52
CA ASP A 32 -2.89 1.56 29.19
C ASP A 32 -3.14 1.72 27.68
N GLN A 33 -3.90 0.79 27.09
CA GLN A 33 -4.22 0.80 25.65
C GLN A 33 -4.90 2.10 25.21
N THR A 34 -5.75 2.69 26.05
CA THR A 34 -6.46 3.95 25.78
C THR A 34 -5.51 5.16 25.64
N LEU A 35 -4.43 5.17 26.42
CA LEU A 35 -3.37 6.17 26.33
C LEU A 35 -2.53 5.98 25.06
N LEU A 36 -2.32 4.73 24.63
CA LEU A 36 -1.57 4.41 23.43
C LEU A 36 -2.30 4.83 22.15
N THR A 37 -3.62 4.65 22.09
CA THR A 37 -4.42 5.02 20.92
C THR A 37 -4.72 6.52 20.86
N GLY A 38 -4.86 7.19 22.00
CA GLY A 38 -5.23 8.61 22.06
C GLY A 38 -4.06 9.60 22.01
N HIS A 39 -2.82 9.16 22.25
CA HIS A 39 -1.68 10.08 22.31
C HIS A 39 -1.08 10.37 20.94
N LEU A 40 -0.92 11.66 20.63
CA LEU A 40 -0.24 12.14 19.42
C LEU A 40 1.24 12.44 19.71
N PHE A 41 2.12 11.96 18.83
CA PHE A 41 3.56 12.16 18.88
C PHE A 41 3.98 13.24 17.89
N THR A 42 5.04 13.97 18.21
CA THR A 42 5.68 14.91 17.28
C THR A 42 6.92 14.26 16.69
N TYR A 43 6.97 14.12 15.36
CA TYR A 43 8.11 13.60 14.62
C TYR A 43 8.33 14.41 13.34
N LYS A 44 9.55 14.93 13.14
CA LYS A 44 9.89 15.80 11.99
C LYS A 44 8.84 16.92 11.77
N GLU A 45 8.49 17.61 12.86
CA GLU A 45 7.51 18.72 12.88
C GLU A 45 6.06 18.35 12.52
N ARG A 46 5.75 17.05 12.43
CA ARG A 46 4.38 16.56 12.19
C ARG A 46 3.81 15.91 13.43
N THR A 47 2.53 16.14 13.69
CA THR A 47 1.75 15.37 14.66
C THR A 47 1.31 14.07 14.02
N CYS A 48 1.56 12.95 14.69
CA CYS A 48 1.28 11.63 14.18
C CYS A 48 0.87 10.67 15.30
N ASN A 49 0.01 9.70 15.00
CA ASN A 49 -0.28 8.60 15.91
C ASN A 49 0.84 7.53 15.89
N LEU A 50 0.73 6.48 16.69
CA LEU A 50 1.77 5.43 16.77
C LEU A 50 2.01 4.70 15.42
N PRO A 51 0.98 4.25 14.68
CA PRO A 51 1.16 3.69 13.34
C PRO A 51 1.85 4.63 12.36
N GLU A 52 1.42 5.90 12.29
CA GLU A 52 2.03 6.92 11.44
C GLU A 52 3.49 7.19 11.82
N LEU A 53 3.81 7.22 13.12
CA LEU A 53 5.18 7.34 13.60
C LEU A 53 6.05 6.21 13.05
N ALA A 54 5.56 4.96 13.11
CA ALA A 54 6.30 3.80 12.60
C ALA A 54 6.47 3.85 11.07
N ILE A 55 5.45 4.32 10.34
CA ILE A 55 5.50 4.51 8.89
C ILE A 55 6.51 5.61 8.52
N HIS A 56 6.44 6.78 9.17
CA HIS A 56 7.33 7.91 8.91
C HIS A 56 8.79 7.65 9.34
N ALA A 57 8.99 6.81 10.35
CA ALA A 57 10.31 6.33 10.76
C ALA A 57 10.84 5.19 9.85
N GLY A 58 10.01 4.62 8.98
CA GLY A 58 10.40 3.54 8.09
C GLY A 58 10.59 2.19 8.78
N GLN A 59 9.81 1.91 9.84
CA GLN A 59 10.02 0.77 10.73
C GLN A 59 8.89 -0.26 10.62
N PRO A 60 8.94 -1.19 9.64
CA PRO A 60 7.85 -2.15 9.40
C PRO A 60 7.66 -3.15 10.54
N LEU A 61 8.73 -3.59 11.20
CA LEU A 61 8.63 -4.52 12.34
C LEU A 61 7.96 -3.86 13.54
N ALA A 62 8.29 -2.59 13.81
CA ALA A 62 7.61 -1.84 14.85
C ALA A 62 6.13 -1.68 14.51
N LEU A 63 5.80 -1.29 13.27
CA LEU A 63 4.42 -1.18 12.80
C LEU A 63 3.64 -2.49 12.97
N GLU A 64 4.23 -3.62 12.59
CA GLU A 64 3.60 -4.94 12.74
C GLU A 64 3.25 -5.25 14.19
N HIS A 65 4.17 -4.97 15.11
CA HIS A 65 3.93 -5.15 16.54
C HIS A 65 2.85 -4.22 17.08
N LEU A 66 2.82 -2.97 16.64
CA LEU A 66 1.79 -2.00 17.03
C LEU A 66 0.39 -2.47 16.58
N LEU A 67 0.25 -2.90 15.34
CA LEU A 67 -1.04 -3.38 14.80
C LEU A 67 -1.48 -4.68 15.48
N LYS A 68 -0.56 -5.62 15.74
CA LYS A 68 -0.85 -6.83 16.52
C LYS A 68 -1.26 -6.54 17.97
N ALA A 69 -0.79 -5.42 18.53
CA ALA A 69 -1.19 -4.96 19.86
C ALA A 69 -2.57 -4.25 19.88
N GLY A 70 -3.24 -4.15 18.73
CA GLY A 70 -4.59 -3.57 18.61
C GLY A 70 -4.60 -2.07 18.33
N CYS A 71 -3.49 -1.46 17.91
CA CYS A 71 -3.50 -0.07 17.46
C CYS A 71 -4.42 0.10 16.23
N SER A 72 -5.22 1.18 16.22
CA SER A 72 -6.17 1.48 15.14
C SER A 72 -5.45 1.71 13.80
N LEU A 73 -6.13 1.35 12.70
CA LEU A 73 -5.73 1.66 11.33
C LEU A 73 -6.22 3.05 10.87
N GLU A 74 -6.92 3.77 11.73
CA GLU A 74 -7.37 5.13 11.45
C GLU A 74 -6.18 6.09 11.52
N PRO A 75 -5.89 6.82 10.43
CA PRO A 75 -4.84 7.83 10.45
C PRO A 75 -5.29 9.03 11.29
N HIS A 76 -4.34 9.75 11.88
CA HIS A 76 -4.63 11.05 12.48
C HIS A 76 -4.75 12.13 11.39
N GLN A 77 -3.96 12.00 10.32
CA GLN A 77 -4.01 12.87 9.15
C GLN A 77 -5.07 12.38 8.14
N PRO A 78 -5.59 13.24 7.26
CA PRO A 78 -6.59 12.85 6.25
C PRO A 78 -6.05 11.88 5.19
N VAL A 79 -4.74 11.62 5.18
CA VAL A 79 -4.09 10.70 4.23
C VAL A 79 -4.08 9.29 4.82
N PRO A 80 -4.62 8.28 4.12
CA PRO A 80 -4.60 6.90 4.56
C PRO A 80 -3.21 6.37 4.90
N LEU A 81 -3.12 5.54 5.95
CA LEU A 81 -1.85 4.90 6.35
C LEU A 81 -1.20 4.14 5.18
N LEU A 82 -2.01 3.50 4.34
CA LEU A 82 -1.52 2.76 3.18
C LEU A 82 -0.85 3.69 2.16
N TYR A 83 -1.40 4.89 1.94
CA TYR A 83 -0.82 5.87 1.00
C TYR A 83 0.46 6.47 1.57
N GLN A 84 0.49 6.74 2.88
CA GLN A 84 1.71 7.18 3.56
C GLN A 84 2.81 6.12 3.47
N ALA A 85 2.47 4.83 3.58
CA ALA A 85 3.40 3.73 3.40
C ALA A 85 3.93 3.65 1.96
N LEU A 86 3.06 3.77 0.95
CA LEU A 86 3.45 3.75 -0.47
C LEU A 86 4.43 4.89 -0.83
N GLN A 87 4.27 6.06 -0.20
CA GLN A 87 5.15 7.21 -0.41
C GLN A 87 6.53 7.08 0.27
N HIS A 88 6.74 6.05 1.11
CA HIS A 88 8.00 5.89 1.81
C HIS A 88 9.11 5.39 0.86
N PRO A 89 10.26 6.09 0.75
CA PRO A 89 11.21 5.88 -0.35
C PRO A 89 11.88 4.49 -0.36
N GLN A 90 12.12 3.90 0.81
CA GLN A 90 12.96 2.69 0.94
C GLN A 90 12.22 1.45 1.44
N GLN A 91 11.06 1.63 2.07
CA GLN A 91 10.38 0.59 2.84
C GLN A 91 8.90 0.45 2.46
N SER A 92 8.49 1.10 1.36
CA SER A 92 7.09 1.12 0.88
C SER A 92 6.49 -0.27 0.80
N LEU A 93 7.17 -1.21 0.15
CA LEU A 93 6.68 -2.59 -0.02
C LEU A 93 6.46 -3.30 1.33
N LYS A 94 7.41 -3.16 2.28
CA LYS A 94 7.32 -3.82 3.59
C LYS A 94 6.24 -3.18 4.47
N LEU A 95 6.19 -1.85 4.50
CA LEU A 95 5.17 -1.10 5.25
C LEU A 95 3.76 -1.38 4.71
N MET A 96 3.60 -1.35 3.39
CA MET A 96 2.35 -1.71 2.72
C MET A 96 1.94 -3.14 3.09
N THR A 97 2.86 -4.10 3.02
CA THR A 97 2.56 -5.51 3.35
C THR A 97 2.05 -5.66 4.78
N VAL A 98 2.67 -4.98 5.75
CA VAL A 98 2.23 -5.02 7.15
C VAL A 98 0.82 -4.46 7.32
N LEU A 99 0.49 -3.36 6.63
CA LEU A 99 -0.86 -2.78 6.65
C LEU A 99 -1.89 -3.71 6.01
N LEU A 100 -1.55 -4.35 4.88
CA LEU A 100 -2.42 -5.31 4.22
C LEU A 100 -2.67 -6.55 5.09
N GLN A 101 -1.64 -7.06 5.80
CA GLN A 101 -1.79 -8.14 6.79
C GLN A 101 -2.73 -7.76 7.93
N ALA A 102 -2.73 -6.48 8.34
CA ALA A 102 -3.67 -5.94 9.31
C ALA A 102 -5.07 -5.67 8.74
N LYS A 103 -5.33 -6.03 7.47
CA LYS A 103 -6.59 -5.80 6.74
C LYS A 103 -6.90 -4.32 6.53
N ALA A 104 -5.88 -3.49 6.28
CA ALA A 104 -6.10 -2.12 5.84
C ALA A 104 -6.98 -2.10 4.57
N PRO A 105 -7.95 -1.17 4.47
CA PRO A 105 -8.82 -1.08 3.31
C PRO A 105 -8.02 -0.72 2.06
N LEU A 106 -8.49 -1.20 0.91
CA LEU A 106 -7.88 -0.90 -0.39
C LEU A 106 -8.53 0.31 -1.07
N ALA A 107 -9.78 0.65 -0.68
CA ALA A 107 -10.54 1.76 -1.21
C ALA A 107 -10.67 2.88 -0.17
N TYR A 108 -10.53 4.11 -0.65
CA TYR A 108 -10.51 5.35 0.12
C TYR A 108 -11.31 6.42 -0.66
N PRO A 109 -12.64 6.47 -0.52
CA PRO A 109 -13.51 7.30 -1.36
C PRO A 109 -13.21 8.80 -1.27
N ASP A 110 -12.75 9.26 -0.11
CA ASP A 110 -12.44 10.67 0.16
C ASP A 110 -11.02 11.08 -0.26
N ASN A 111 -10.24 10.16 -0.82
CA ASN A 111 -8.86 10.41 -1.23
C ASN A 111 -8.69 10.23 -2.73
N THR A 112 -7.72 10.98 -3.31
CA THR A 112 -7.34 10.83 -4.72
C THR A 112 -5.93 10.23 -4.83
N PRO A 113 -5.77 9.07 -5.49
CA PRO A 113 -6.82 8.26 -6.11
C PRO A 113 -7.68 7.53 -5.07
N GLN A 114 -8.87 7.07 -5.46
CA GLN A 114 -9.84 6.42 -4.55
C GLN A 114 -9.49 4.98 -4.21
N HIS A 115 -8.48 4.38 -4.85
CA HIS A 115 -8.08 3.00 -4.60
C HIS A 115 -6.55 2.85 -4.60
N ALA A 116 -6.03 2.03 -3.68
CA ALA A 116 -4.61 1.76 -3.46
C ALA A 116 -3.89 1.24 -4.72
N LEU A 117 -4.59 0.44 -5.52
CA LEU A 117 -4.17 0.01 -6.86
C LEU A 117 -3.66 1.19 -7.71
N PHE A 118 -4.45 2.25 -7.81
CA PHE A 118 -4.09 3.45 -8.57
C PHE A 118 -3.10 4.35 -7.82
N ALA A 119 -3.10 4.29 -6.49
CA ALA A 119 -2.09 4.98 -5.68
C ALA A 119 -0.68 4.46 -5.98
N CYS A 120 -0.51 3.17 -6.30
CA CYS A 120 0.76 2.62 -6.74
C CYS A 120 1.29 3.28 -8.02
N PHE A 121 0.44 3.54 -9.02
CA PHE A 121 0.85 4.23 -10.25
C PHE A 121 1.31 5.67 -10.01
N ARG A 122 0.79 6.33 -8.96
CA ARG A 122 1.12 7.71 -8.61
C ARG A 122 2.34 7.85 -7.71
N PHE A 123 2.50 6.95 -6.74
CA PHE A 123 3.49 7.09 -5.67
C PHE A 123 4.69 6.14 -5.81
N CYS A 124 4.54 5.01 -6.49
CA CYS A 124 5.62 4.04 -6.62
C CYS A 124 6.46 4.31 -7.88
N PRO A 125 7.80 4.17 -7.81
CA PRO A 125 8.63 4.22 -9.00
C PRO A 125 8.37 3.00 -9.90
N ALA A 126 8.55 3.17 -11.21
CA ALA A 126 8.30 2.10 -12.20
C ALA A 126 9.04 0.79 -11.89
N THR A 127 10.26 0.87 -11.35
CA THR A 127 11.07 -0.30 -10.95
C THR A 127 10.45 -1.14 -9.84
N GLN A 128 9.58 -0.56 -9.00
CA GLN A 128 8.94 -1.24 -7.88
C GLN A 128 7.44 -1.46 -8.12
N LEU A 129 6.85 -0.82 -9.13
CA LEU A 129 5.42 -0.84 -9.39
C LEU A 129 4.87 -2.27 -9.53
N MET A 130 5.54 -3.13 -10.29
CA MET A 130 5.14 -4.53 -10.46
C MET A 130 5.06 -5.30 -9.14
N LEU A 131 6.03 -5.11 -8.24
CA LEU A 131 6.04 -5.76 -6.92
C LEU A 131 4.89 -5.27 -6.04
N HIS A 132 4.58 -3.97 -6.09
CA HIS A 132 3.49 -3.40 -5.30
C HIS A 132 2.12 -3.89 -5.79
N LEU A 133 1.90 -3.91 -7.11
CA LEU A 133 0.66 -4.39 -7.70
C LEU A 133 0.46 -5.88 -7.47
N SER A 134 1.51 -6.69 -7.62
CA SER A 134 1.47 -8.12 -7.27
C SER A 134 1.09 -8.32 -5.80
N ARG A 135 1.71 -7.55 -4.89
CA ARG A 135 1.38 -7.60 -3.46
C ARG A 135 -0.06 -7.14 -3.16
N LEU A 136 -0.61 -6.17 -3.88
CA LEU A 136 -2.01 -5.79 -3.73
C LEU A 136 -2.96 -6.89 -4.25
N ASN A 137 -2.61 -7.52 -5.37
CA ASN A 137 -3.38 -8.62 -5.95
C ASN A 137 -3.44 -9.83 -5.00
N GLU A 138 -2.31 -10.18 -4.37
CA GLU A 138 -2.23 -11.22 -3.32
C GLU A 138 -3.20 -10.96 -2.15
N TYR A 139 -3.54 -9.70 -1.88
CA TYR A 139 -4.46 -9.28 -0.82
C TYR A 139 -5.84 -8.87 -1.35
N GLY A 140 -6.21 -9.31 -2.55
CA GLY A 140 -7.57 -9.20 -3.08
C GLY A 140 -7.90 -7.89 -3.80
N ALA A 141 -6.90 -7.13 -4.24
CA ALA A 141 -7.15 -5.98 -5.10
C ALA A 141 -7.73 -6.41 -6.45
N ASN A 142 -8.87 -5.83 -6.84
CA ASN A 142 -9.46 -6.09 -8.15
C ASN A 142 -8.69 -5.31 -9.24
N LEU A 143 -7.95 -6.01 -10.10
CA LEU A 143 -7.19 -5.41 -11.20
C LEU A 143 -8.08 -4.86 -12.33
N ASN A 144 -9.35 -5.27 -12.39
CA ASN A 144 -10.32 -4.91 -13.43
C ASN A 144 -11.22 -3.75 -13.04
N GLN A 145 -11.12 -3.24 -11.81
CA GLN A 145 -11.89 -2.06 -11.42
C GLN A 145 -11.35 -0.83 -12.16
N PRO A 146 -12.23 0.07 -12.64
CA PRO A 146 -11.82 1.34 -13.20
C PRO A 146 -11.49 2.36 -12.10
N ASP A 147 -10.64 3.33 -12.41
CA ASP A 147 -10.49 4.55 -11.63
C ASP A 147 -11.64 5.53 -11.90
N THR A 148 -11.52 6.76 -11.38
CA THR A 148 -12.53 7.82 -11.55
C THR A 148 -12.69 8.27 -13.00
N ASP A 149 -11.70 8.03 -13.84
CA ASP A 149 -11.69 8.40 -15.26
C ASP A 149 -12.08 7.21 -16.16
N GLY A 150 -12.43 6.06 -15.57
CA GLY A 150 -12.77 4.84 -16.31
C GLY A 150 -11.57 3.98 -16.69
N ASN A 151 -10.36 4.36 -16.31
CA ASN A 151 -9.14 3.64 -16.67
C ASN A 151 -8.91 2.45 -15.76
N THR A 152 -8.55 1.30 -16.33
CA THR A 152 -8.11 0.13 -15.56
C THR A 152 -6.60 0.15 -15.37
N ALA A 153 -6.08 -0.62 -14.42
CA ALA A 153 -4.63 -0.76 -14.22
C ALA A 153 -3.91 -1.22 -15.51
N LEU A 154 -4.57 -2.05 -16.33
CA LEU A 154 -4.02 -2.50 -17.61
C LEU A 154 -3.93 -1.35 -18.61
N LEU A 155 -4.95 -0.50 -18.73
CA LEU A 155 -4.90 0.66 -19.62
C LEU A 155 -3.77 1.63 -19.26
N LEU A 156 -3.54 1.88 -17.97
CA LEU A 156 -2.44 2.72 -17.50
C LEU A 156 -1.07 2.08 -17.81
N ALA A 157 -0.95 0.76 -17.67
CA ALA A 157 0.27 0.04 -18.02
C ALA A 157 0.57 0.11 -19.53
N MET A 158 -0.46 -0.03 -20.36
CA MET A 158 -0.36 0.08 -21.82
C MET A 158 0.05 1.49 -22.25
N GLN A 159 -0.56 2.53 -21.68
CA GLN A 159 -0.21 3.93 -21.94
C GLN A 159 1.25 4.26 -21.61
N SER A 160 1.80 3.63 -20.57
CA SER A 160 3.22 3.78 -20.21
C SER A 160 4.19 2.96 -21.06
N GLU A 161 3.70 2.26 -22.09
CA GLU A 161 4.46 1.38 -22.99
C GLU A 161 5.27 0.29 -22.26
N HIS A 162 4.85 -0.06 -21.03
CA HIS A 162 5.62 -0.93 -20.14
C HIS A 162 5.26 -2.40 -20.36
N LYS A 163 5.80 -3.02 -21.41
CA LYS A 163 5.55 -4.44 -21.77
C LYS A 163 5.59 -5.43 -20.58
N PRO A 164 6.63 -5.44 -19.71
CA PRO A 164 6.63 -6.36 -18.56
C PRO A 164 5.46 -6.17 -17.58
N LEU A 165 5.00 -4.93 -17.40
CA LEU A 165 3.88 -4.61 -16.54
C LEU A 165 2.55 -5.05 -17.16
N VAL A 166 2.37 -4.81 -18.47
CA VAL A 166 1.24 -5.33 -19.26
C VAL A 166 1.15 -6.85 -19.13
N GLN A 167 2.27 -7.54 -19.34
CA GLN A 167 2.33 -9.00 -19.23
C GLN A 167 1.98 -9.49 -17.83
N MET A 168 2.53 -8.85 -16.78
CA MET A 168 2.26 -9.22 -15.40
C MET A 168 0.78 -9.04 -15.06
N LEU A 169 0.16 -7.93 -15.46
CA LEU A 169 -1.26 -7.66 -15.21
C LEU A 169 -2.16 -8.67 -15.93
N ILE A 170 -1.92 -8.94 -17.21
CA ILE A 170 -2.71 -9.91 -17.99
C ILE A 170 -2.57 -11.33 -17.40
N ASN A 171 -1.34 -11.75 -17.07
CA ASN A 171 -1.11 -13.03 -16.40
C ASN A 171 -1.75 -13.10 -15.00
N SER A 172 -1.98 -11.96 -14.36
CA SER A 172 -2.65 -11.85 -13.05
C SER A 172 -4.18 -11.75 -13.16
N GLY A 173 -4.75 -11.92 -14.36
CA GLY A 173 -6.20 -11.90 -14.59
C GLY A 173 -6.78 -10.53 -14.93
N ALA A 174 -5.95 -9.53 -15.23
CA ALA A 174 -6.44 -8.26 -15.78
C ALA A 174 -7.02 -8.47 -17.19
N GLN A 175 -8.18 -7.90 -17.44
CA GLN A 175 -8.94 -8.02 -18.68
C GLN A 175 -8.59 -6.87 -19.62
N LEU A 176 -8.24 -7.23 -20.85
CA LEU A 176 -8.13 -6.28 -21.94
C LEU A 176 -9.54 -5.81 -22.34
N GLN A 177 -9.73 -4.50 -22.45
CA GLN A 177 -10.98 -3.94 -22.95
C GLN A 177 -11.07 -4.14 -24.47
N ASP A 178 -12.29 -4.34 -24.98
CA ASP A 178 -12.53 -4.61 -26.40
C ASP A 178 -12.13 -3.43 -27.32
N ALA A 179 -12.28 -2.21 -26.81
CA ALA A 179 -11.94 -0.99 -27.52
C ALA A 179 -10.95 -0.17 -26.68
N ILE A 180 -9.72 -0.08 -27.16
CA ILE A 180 -8.74 0.89 -26.68
C ILE A 180 -8.86 2.12 -27.58
N GLN A 181 -8.96 3.30 -26.98
CA GLN A 181 -9.04 4.54 -27.76
C GLN A 181 -7.82 4.67 -28.69
N GLU A 182 -8.05 5.04 -29.95
CA GLU A 182 -6.97 5.27 -30.91
C GLU A 182 -5.98 6.32 -30.37
N GLY A 183 -4.69 6.03 -30.50
CA GLY A 183 -3.61 6.89 -29.98
C GLY A 183 -3.35 6.80 -28.48
N TRP A 184 -4.07 5.95 -27.73
CA TRP A 184 -3.87 5.77 -26.29
C TRP A 184 -2.56 5.05 -25.93
N CYS A 185 -2.21 4.03 -26.71
CA CYS A 185 -0.93 3.33 -26.68
C CYS A 185 -0.49 3.03 -28.12
N SER A 186 0.75 2.59 -28.29
CA SER A 186 1.24 2.11 -29.57
C SER A 186 0.47 0.89 -30.07
N GLU A 187 0.36 0.74 -31.38
CA GLU A 187 -0.20 -0.47 -32.00
C GLU A 187 0.58 -1.72 -31.56
N GLU A 188 1.89 -1.59 -31.37
CA GLU A 188 2.76 -2.67 -30.89
C GLU A 188 2.33 -3.17 -29.49
N ILE A 189 2.04 -2.27 -28.56
CA ILE A 189 1.56 -2.65 -27.22
C ILE A 189 0.15 -3.25 -27.28
N ALA A 190 -0.73 -2.69 -28.11
CA ALA A 190 -2.08 -3.22 -28.27
C ALA A 190 -2.06 -4.65 -28.83
N ASP A 191 -1.27 -4.90 -29.86
CA ASP A 191 -1.08 -6.24 -30.44
C ASP A 191 -0.44 -7.21 -29.44
N TYR A 192 0.56 -6.75 -28.69
CA TYR A 192 1.19 -7.54 -27.65
C TYR A 192 0.18 -7.98 -26.57
N ALA A 193 -0.66 -7.06 -26.09
CA ALA A 193 -1.69 -7.35 -25.09
C ALA A 193 -2.77 -8.33 -25.62
N ARG A 194 -3.20 -8.17 -26.88
CA ARG A 194 -4.15 -9.08 -27.53
C ARG A 194 -3.59 -10.50 -27.60
N ARG A 195 -2.36 -10.67 -28.10
CA ARG A 195 -1.69 -11.98 -28.19
C ARG A 195 -1.58 -12.66 -26.83
N LEU A 196 -1.17 -11.93 -25.79
CA LEU A 196 -1.10 -12.48 -24.44
C LEU A 196 -2.47 -12.96 -23.92
N THR A 197 -3.52 -12.19 -24.21
CA THR A 197 -4.88 -12.53 -23.80
C THR A 197 -5.37 -13.80 -24.51
N ASP A 198 -5.11 -13.92 -25.81
CA ASP A 198 -5.46 -15.11 -26.59
C ASP A 198 -4.66 -16.34 -26.13
N ASP A 199 -3.37 -16.18 -25.85
CA ASP A 199 -2.52 -17.24 -25.30
C ASP A 199 -3.03 -17.76 -23.95
N ILE A 200 -3.57 -16.89 -23.08
CA ILE A 200 -4.20 -17.31 -21.82
C ILE A 200 -5.50 -18.06 -22.11
N LYS A 201 -6.36 -17.55 -23.00
CA LYS A 201 -7.62 -18.23 -23.37
C LYS A 201 -7.37 -19.62 -23.91
N ILE A 202 -6.41 -19.78 -24.84
CA ILE A 202 -6.02 -21.08 -25.40
C ILE A 202 -5.53 -22.01 -24.29
N ARG A 203 -4.65 -21.54 -23.40
CA ARG A 203 -4.16 -22.34 -22.26
C ARG A 203 -5.30 -22.81 -21.35
N LEU A 204 -6.26 -21.94 -21.05
CA LEU A 204 -7.44 -22.30 -20.24
C LEU A 204 -8.33 -23.33 -20.96
N MET A 205 -8.53 -23.20 -22.28
CA MET A 205 -9.29 -24.18 -23.07
C MET A 205 -8.60 -25.56 -23.12
N MET A 206 -7.27 -25.61 -23.10
CA MET A 206 -6.51 -26.86 -23.11
C MET A 206 -6.46 -27.56 -21.74
N LEU A 207 -6.87 -26.87 -20.67
CA LEU A 207 -6.88 -27.38 -19.29
C LEU A 207 -8.27 -27.84 -18.82
N SER A 208 -9.31 -27.57 -19.60
CA SER A 208 -10.71 -27.98 -19.38
C SER A 208 -11.04 -29.27 -20.11
#